data_AF-F0HZ03-F1
#
_entry.id   AF-F0HZ03-F1
#
_cell.length_a   1.000
_cell.length_b   1.000
_cell.length_c   1.000
_cell.angle_alpha   90.00
_cell.angle_beta   90.00
_cell.angle_gamma   90.00
#
_symmetry.space_group_name_H-M   'P 1'
#
loop_
_entity.id
_entity.type
_entity.pdbx_description
1 polymer ?
#
loop_
_entity_poly.entity_id
_entity_poly.type
_entity_poly.pdbx_seq_one_letter_code
_entity_poly.pdbx_strand_id
1 'polypeptide(L)'
;MFGFFFVAFVAVFGIVFFISYKLLEDREDMDSDWSSSQSPEPDYFQQTQTAPWELKYNKGKQGEYQLGQVLNQLYGYKKILYNLYIFKEDGTTTEIDALLIHPPGIYIFESKNYKGWIFGSENQQYWTQVLSRGRGKSYKHSFFNPIIQNKVHLKWLSYYLNQYTPNLYSYIVFGNDCQLKEIHLNSDRHKVIQTWQVIGAIDRQACQSQVCLSPEQIDDLYRMLLPLTKRKQVIKERHINSIAQNKQRREAEKICPRCQHGLVLRTAAKGSKAGQKFWGCSNFPRCRFTQKYQEPVCSPPTAQAPNFGQPVVQNLNQTQSNS
;
A
#
# COMPACT_ATOMS: atom_id res chain seq x y z
N MET A 1 19.75 59.58 35.86
CA MET A 1 19.93 58.49 34.87
C MET A 1 19.04 57.27 35.11
N PHE A 2 18.68 56.90 36.35
CA PHE A 2 17.87 55.69 36.61
C PHE A 2 16.44 55.67 36.06
N GLY A 3 15.74 56.82 36.03
CA GLY A 3 14.35 56.89 35.52
C GLY A 3 14.21 56.60 34.03
N PHE A 4 15.22 56.94 33.23
CA PHE A 4 15.18 56.75 31.77
C PHE A 4 15.31 55.27 31.38
N PHE A 5 16.16 54.52 32.11
CA PHE A 5 16.31 53.08 31.89
C PHE A 5 15.07 52.28 32.32
N PHE A 6 14.37 52.71 33.37
CA PHE A 6 13.14 52.05 33.81
C PHE A 6 12.00 52.24 32.79
N VAL A 7 11.84 53.46 32.25
CA VAL A 7 10.82 53.74 31.22
C VAL A 7 11.12 52.98 29.92
N ALA A 8 12.39 52.93 29.50
CA ALA A 8 12.80 52.15 28.33
C ALA A 8 12.57 50.64 28.52
N PHE A 9 12.84 50.11 29.72
CA PHE A 9 12.64 48.69 30.04
C PHE A 9 11.15 48.29 30.01
N VAL A 10 10.27 49.11 30.59
CA VAL A 10 8.82 48.89 30.57
C VAL A 10 8.27 48.96 29.14
N ALA A 11 8.78 49.89 28.31
CA ALA A 11 8.37 50.00 26.91
C ALA A 11 8.77 48.77 26.08
N VAL A 12 10.00 48.25 26.25
CA VAL A 12 10.46 47.05 25.53
C VAL A 12 9.65 45.81 25.94
N PHE A 13 9.40 45.62 27.24
CA PHE A 13 8.56 44.50 27.69
C PHE A 13 7.12 44.63 27.21
N GLY A 14 6.56 45.84 27.18
CA GLY A 14 5.23 46.09 26.63
C GLY A 14 5.14 45.74 25.14
N ILE A 15 6.16 46.10 24.35
CA ILE A 15 6.22 45.77 22.91
C ILE A 15 6.38 44.26 22.70
N VAL A 16 7.27 43.59 23.44
CA VAL A 16 7.46 42.14 23.33
C VAL A 16 6.19 41.40 23.74
N PHE A 17 5.55 41.81 24.83
CA PHE A 17 4.28 41.23 25.27
C PHE A 17 3.16 41.46 24.26
N PHE A 18 3.07 42.66 23.67
CA PHE A 18 2.09 42.96 22.63
C PHE A 18 2.32 42.15 21.35
N ILE A 19 3.57 41.98 20.91
CA ILE A 19 3.92 41.13 19.75
C ILE A 19 3.63 39.66 20.08
N SER A 20 3.99 39.17 21.26
CA SER A 20 3.68 37.79 21.68
C SER A 20 2.17 37.55 21.81
N TYR A 21 1.42 38.53 22.30
CA TYR A 21 -0.04 38.46 22.39
C TYR A 21 -0.68 38.46 21.00
N LYS A 22 -0.23 39.35 20.09
CA LYS A 22 -0.71 39.37 18.70
C LYS A 22 -0.36 38.09 17.93
N LEU A 23 0.83 37.53 18.13
CA LEU A 23 1.22 36.25 17.55
C LEU A 23 0.42 35.05 18.10
N LEU A 24 -0.11 35.16 19.32
CA LEU A 24 -1.00 34.14 19.90
C LEU A 24 -2.43 34.31 19.39
N GLU A 25 -2.91 35.55 19.26
CA GLU A 25 -4.25 35.87 18.73
C GLU A 25 -4.37 35.49 17.24
N ASP A 26 -3.37 35.81 16.41
CA ASP A 26 -3.32 35.40 15.00
C ASP A 26 -3.28 33.86 14.82
N ARG A 27 -2.85 33.13 15.87
CA ARG A 27 -2.85 31.66 15.90
C ARG A 27 -4.23 31.10 16.23
N GLU A 28 -5.00 31.79 17.08
CA GLU A 28 -6.38 31.41 17.40
C GLU A 28 -7.34 31.72 16.25
N ASP A 29 -7.10 32.81 15.49
CA ASP A 29 -7.94 33.18 14.34
C ASP A 29 -7.75 32.25 13.13
N MET A 30 -6.55 31.71 12.91
CA MET A 30 -6.30 30.69 11.87
C MET A 30 -6.89 29.31 12.20
N ASP A 31 -7.13 29.01 13.49
CA ASP A 31 -7.71 27.74 13.94
C ASP A 31 -9.26 27.79 13.99
N SER A 32 -9.88 28.97 13.79
CA SER A 32 -11.31 29.20 14.01
C SER A 32 -12.25 28.76 12.86
N ASP A 33 -11.73 28.37 11.69
CA ASP A 33 -12.54 28.00 10.52
C ASP A 33 -12.52 26.49 10.17
N TRP A 34 -12.08 25.63 11.09
CA TRP A 34 -12.05 24.16 10.89
C TRP A 34 -12.78 23.36 11.99
N SER A 35 -13.93 23.88 12.44
CA SER A 35 -14.80 23.20 13.41
C SER A 35 -16.17 22.87 12.80
N SER A 36 -16.21 21.89 11.89
CA SER A 36 -17.39 21.03 11.72
C SER A 36 -17.06 19.68 11.06
N SER A 37 -16.32 18.83 11.77
CA SER A 37 -16.56 17.38 11.69
C SER A 37 -16.10 16.74 13.00
N GLN A 38 -17.06 16.16 13.71
CA GLN A 38 -16.87 15.18 14.79
C GLN A 38 -15.49 14.53 14.74
N SER A 39 -14.69 14.64 15.81
CA SER A 39 -13.41 13.93 15.91
C SER A 39 -13.63 12.49 15.50
N PRO A 40 -13.17 12.06 14.31
CA PRO A 40 -13.44 10.72 13.87
C PRO A 40 -12.69 9.82 14.85
N GLU A 41 -13.35 8.76 15.32
CA GLU A 41 -12.67 7.57 15.84
C GLU A 41 -11.33 7.40 15.11
N PRO A 42 -10.20 7.24 15.82
CA PRO A 42 -8.91 7.20 15.16
C PRO A 42 -8.96 6.13 14.08
N ASP A 43 -8.70 6.55 12.84
CA ASP A 43 -8.82 5.82 11.57
C ASP A 43 -8.37 4.34 11.68
N TYR A 44 -7.39 4.08 12.54
CA TYR A 44 -6.96 2.75 12.96
C TYR A 44 -8.07 1.75 13.32
N PHE A 45 -8.97 2.06 14.27
CA PHE A 45 -9.95 1.05 14.73
C PHE A 45 -10.98 0.75 13.65
N GLN A 46 -11.36 1.75 12.87
CA GLN A 46 -12.27 1.59 11.74
C GLN A 46 -11.66 0.73 10.63
N GLN A 47 -10.42 1.02 10.24
CA GLN A 47 -9.73 0.26 9.19
C GLN A 47 -9.43 -1.18 9.61
N THR A 48 -8.88 -1.37 10.81
CA THR A 48 -8.46 -2.70 11.27
C THR A 48 -9.60 -3.56 11.80
N GLN A 49 -10.78 -2.98 12.03
CA GLN A 49 -11.91 -3.62 12.72
C GLN A 49 -11.51 -4.18 14.09
N THR A 50 -10.44 -3.64 14.69
CA THR A 50 -9.97 -4.02 16.01
C THR A 50 -10.85 -3.35 17.05
N ALA A 51 -11.32 -4.13 18.00
CA ALA A 51 -12.02 -3.57 19.14
C ALA A 51 -11.03 -3.04 20.19
N PRO A 52 -11.30 -1.90 20.86
CA PRO A 52 -10.35 -1.30 21.80
C PRO A 52 -9.86 -2.24 22.91
N TRP A 53 -10.71 -3.14 23.40
CA TRP A 53 -10.35 -4.11 24.45
C TRP A 53 -9.33 -5.17 24.00
N GLU A 54 -9.22 -5.44 22.69
CA GLU A 54 -8.24 -6.41 22.17
C GLU A 54 -6.81 -5.93 22.39
N LEU A 55 -6.56 -4.62 22.44
CA LEU A 55 -5.24 -4.04 22.69
C LEU A 55 -4.66 -4.47 24.05
N LYS A 56 -5.52 -4.77 25.03
CA LYS A 56 -5.10 -5.23 26.36
C LYS A 56 -4.44 -6.61 26.33
N TYR A 57 -4.83 -7.45 25.38
CA TYR A 57 -4.43 -8.87 25.32
C TYR A 57 -3.58 -9.22 24.09
N ASN A 58 -3.56 -8.36 23.07
CA ASN A 58 -2.76 -8.55 21.86
C ASN A 58 -1.61 -7.53 21.78
N LYS A 59 -0.40 -7.99 22.09
CA LYS A 59 0.80 -7.16 22.07
C LYS A 59 1.19 -6.67 20.67
N GLY A 60 0.91 -7.45 19.62
CA GLY A 60 1.14 -7.01 18.24
C GLY A 60 0.28 -5.78 17.91
N LYS A 61 -1.04 -5.93 18.06
CA LYS A 61 -2.01 -4.83 17.86
C LYS A 61 -1.73 -3.62 18.76
N GLN A 62 -1.23 -3.83 19.99
CA GLN A 62 -0.82 -2.72 20.85
C GLN A 62 0.32 -1.90 20.21
N GLY A 63 1.31 -2.56 19.60
CA GLY A 63 2.42 -1.86 18.94
C GLY A 63 1.99 -1.17 17.64
N GLU A 64 1.14 -1.80 16.84
CA GLU A 64 0.52 -1.20 15.64
C GLU A 64 -0.28 0.05 16.01
N TYR A 65 -1.12 -0.02 17.05
CA TYR A 65 -1.89 1.12 17.54
C TYR A 65 -0.97 2.25 18.04
N GLN A 66 0.07 1.93 18.82
CA GLN A 66 1.05 2.92 19.30
C GLN A 66 1.77 3.61 18.13
N LEU A 67 2.16 2.87 17.09
CA LEU A 67 2.71 3.45 15.87
C LEU A 67 1.69 4.39 15.21
N GLY A 68 0.44 3.96 15.06
CA GLY A 68 -0.62 4.79 14.49
C GLY A 68 -0.86 6.10 15.26
N GLN A 69 -0.81 6.06 16.59
CA GLN A 69 -0.89 7.26 17.43
C GLN A 69 0.25 8.24 17.13
N VAL A 70 1.48 7.75 16.95
CA VAL A 70 2.64 8.58 16.60
C VAL A 70 2.53 9.13 15.18
N LEU A 71 2.09 8.32 14.21
CA LEU A 71 1.92 8.76 12.82
C LEU A 71 0.84 9.85 12.70
N ASN A 72 -0.24 9.78 13.49
CA ASN A 72 -1.29 10.80 13.49
C ASN A 72 -0.77 12.18 13.93
N GLN A 73 0.27 12.23 14.77
CA GLN A 73 0.89 13.46 15.26
C GLN A 73 1.80 14.15 14.23
N LEU A 74 2.12 13.51 13.10
CA LEU A 74 2.90 14.15 12.03
C LEU A 74 2.14 15.38 11.49
N TYR A 75 2.84 16.49 11.29
CA TYR A 75 2.24 17.67 10.66
C TYR A 75 2.18 17.51 9.13
N GLY A 76 1.34 18.33 8.49
CA GLY A 76 1.20 18.36 7.03
C GLY A 76 0.21 17.36 6.46
N TYR A 77 -0.03 17.48 5.15
CA TYR A 77 -0.99 16.64 4.44
C TYR A 77 -0.49 15.21 4.30
N LYS A 78 -1.31 14.26 4.76
CA LYS A 78 -0.94 12.85 4.80
C LYS A 78 -2.17 11.95 4.83
N LYS A 79 -1.98 10.69 4.45
CA LYS A 79 -2.96 9.62 4.67
C LYS A 79 -2.26 8.40 5.26
N ILE A 80 -2.97 7.68 6.13
CA ILE A 80 -2.43 6.48 6.77
C ILE A 80 -3.38 5.31 6.50
N LEU A 81 -2.82 4.16 6.16
CA LEU A 81 -3.54 2.92 5.96
C LEU A 81 -2.94 1.86 6.89
N TYR A 82 -3.78 0.99 7.43
CA TYR A 82 -3.40 -0.09 8.35
C TYR A 82 -3.86 -1.44 7.83
N ASN A 83 -3.07 -2.48 8.11
CA ASN A 83 -3.35 -3.88 7.73
C ASN A 83 -3.68 -4.05 6.24
N LEU A 84 -2.83 -3.52 5.35
CA LEU A 84 -3.06 -3.64 3.90
C LEU A 84 -2.64 -5.04 3.43
N TYR A 85 -3.56 -5.75 2.80
CA TYR A 85 -3.32 -7.08 2.24
C TYR A 85 -3.00 -6.98 0.75
N ILE A 86 -1.73 -7.13 0.37
CA ILE A 86 -1.28 -7.09 -1.02
C ILE A 86 -1.16 -8.52 -1.57
N PHE A 87 -1.73 -8.77 -2.74
CA PHE A 87 -1.61 -10.07 -3.40
C PHE A 87 -0.22 -10.32 -3.95
N LYS A 88 0.23 -11.57 -3.79
CA LYS A 88 1.41 -12.14 -4.43
C LYS A 88 1.00 -12.90 -5.68
N GLU A 89 1.97 -13.21 -6.52
CA GLU A 89 1.78 -13.99 -7.75
C GLU A 89 1.23 -15.40 -7.49
N ASP A 90 1.62 -16.04 -6.38
CA ASP A 90 1.10 -17.35 -5.97
C ASP A 90 -0.34 -17.32 -5.42
N GLY A 91 -0.98 -16.15 -5.46
CA GLY A 91 -2.33 -15.91 -4.95
C GLY A 91 -2.42 -15.80 -3.42
N THR A 92 -1.31 -15.95 -2.69
CA THR A 92 -1.25 -15.59 -1.26
C THR A 92 -1.21 -14.07 -1.08
N THR A 93 -1.40 -13.59 0.14
CA THR A 93 -1.27 -12.17 0.47
C THR A 93 -0.07 -11.94 1.37
N THR A 94 0.45 -10.72 1.33
CA THR A 94 1.31 -10.18 2.37
C THR A 94 0.58 -9.03 3.06
N GLU A 95 0.78 -8.88 4.37
CA GLU A 95 0.15 -7.84 5.16
C GLU A 95 1.19 -6.76 5.47
N ILE A 96 0.82 -5.49 5.25
CA ILE A 96 1.58 -4.31 5.66
C ILE A 96 0.90 -3.74 6.88
N ASP A 97 1.60 -3.69 8.02
CA ASP A 97 1.04 -3.24 9.30
C ASP A 97 0.56 -1.77 9.22
N ALA A 98 1.40 -0.89 8.68
CA ALA A 98 1.02 0.49 8.41
C ALA A 98 1.71 1.04 7.16
N LEU A 99 0.99 1.90 6.43
CA LEU A 99 1.47 2.61 5.24
C LEU A 99 1.10 4.08 5.38
N LEU A 100 2.09 4.97 5.28
CA LEU A 100 1.90 6.42 5.24
C LEU A 100 2.13 6.93 3.82
N ILE A 101 1.15 7.66 3.30
CA ILE A 101 1.26 8.41 2.04
C ILE A 101 1.52 9.88 2.41
N HIS A 102 2.66 10.41 1.98
CA HIS A 102 3.17 11.71 2.38
C HIS A 102 3.85 12.40 1.18
N PRO A 103 4.03 13.73 1.12
CA PRO A 103 4.52 14.42 -0.08
C PRO A 103 5.85 13.90 -0.67
N PRO A 104 6.85 13.44 0.11
CA PRO A 104 8.08 12.82 -0.43
C PRO A 104 7.91 11.42 -1.03
N GLY A 105 6.82 10.72 -0.71
CA GLY A 105 6.57 9.34 -1.13
C GLY A 105 5.78 8.52 -0.12
N ILE A 106 5.89 7.19 -0.25
CA ILE A 106 5.17 6.22 0.57
C ILE A 106 6.12 5.57 1.56
N TYR A 107 5.75 5.56 2.84
CA TYR A 107 6.51 4.93 3.91
C TYR A 107 5.80 3.64 4.33
N ILE A 108 6.53 2.54 4.34
CA ILE A 108 6.02 1.20 4.64
C ILE A 108 6.62 0.75 5.97
N PHE A 109 5.76 0.52 6.96
CA PHE A 109 6.15 0.17 8.32
C PHE A 109 5.86 -1.29 8.62
N GLU A 110 6.88 -1.96 9.16
CA GLU A 110 6.78 -3.25 9.83
C GLU A 110 6.90 -3.00 11.34
N SER A 111 5.87 -3.31 12.12
CA SER A 111 5.79 -3.02 13.56
C SER A 111 6.11 -4.26 14.39
N LYS A 112 7.09 -4.14 15.30
CA LYS A 112 7.49 -5.22 16.20
C LYS A 112 7.44 -4.77 17.66
N ASN A 113 6.42 -5.22 18.38
CA ASN A 113 6.28 -4.91 19.81
C ASN A 113 7.01 -5.92 20.72
N TYR A 114 8.33 -5.95 20.63
CA TYR A 114 9.19 -6.77 21.49
C TYR A 114 9.69 -6.01 22.72
N LYS A 115 10.17 -6.76 23.71
CA LYS A 115 10.84 -6.24 24.91
C LYS A 115 12.28 -6.71 25.00
N GLY A 116 13.06 -6.10 25.89
CA GLY A 116 14.44 -6.54 26.18
C GLY A 116 15.40 -6.17 25.05
N TRP A 117 16.47 -6.93 24.88
CA TRP A 117 17.49 -6.59 23.88
C TRP A 117 17.23 -7.27 22.55
N ILE A 118 17.43 -6.55 21.46
CA ILE A 118 17.26 -7.04 20.10
C ILE A 118 18.61 -7.00 19.38
N PHE A 119 18.94 -8.10 18.72
CA PHE A 119 20.16 -8.31 17.95
C PHE A 119 19.81 -8.86 16.58
N GLY A 120 20.51 -8.41 15.56
CA GLY A 120 20.32 -8.92 14.21
C GLY A 120 21.09 -8.15 13.15
N SER A 121 21.20 -8.72 11.96
CA SER A 121 21.73 -8.03 10.79
C SER A 121 20.84 -8.16 9.58
N GLU A 122 21.03 -7.28 8.62
CA GLU A 122 20.25 -7.23 7.38
C GLU A 122 20.24 -8.57 6.61
N ASN A 123 21.35 -9.30 6.63
CA ASN A 123 21.53 -10.54 5.87
C ASN A 123 21.14 -11.81 6.65
N GLN A 124 20.85 -11.70 7.95
CA GLN A 124 20.43 -12.85 8.75
C GLN A 124 18.97 -13.19 8.49
N GLN A 125 18.64 -14.48 8.33
CA GLN A 125 17.25 -14.91 8.17
C GLN A 125 16.41 -14.70 9.44
N TYR A 126 17.04 -14.85 10.60
CA TYR A 126 16.40 -14.70 11.91
C TYR A 126 17.19 -13.76 12.80
N TRP A 127 16.48 -12.95 13.57
CA TRP A 127 17.00 -12.07 14.61
C TRP A 127 16.76 -12.66 15.99
N THR A 128 17.46 -12.16 16.98
CA THR A 128 17.40 -12.67 18.35
C THR A 128 16.90 -11.60 19.31
N GLN A 129 15.90 -11.96 20.09
CA GLN A 129 15.44 -11.24 21.26
C GLN A 129 16.05 -11.88 22.52
N VAL A 130 16.54 -11.05 23.45
CA VAL A 130 17.04 -11.50 24.77
C VAL A 130 16.22 -10.83 25.87
N LEU A 131 15.54 -11.65 26.67
CA LEU A 131 14.73 -11.23 27.81
C LEU A 131 15.44 -11.56 29.12
N SER A 132 15.47 -10.60 30.05
CA SER A 132 15.95 -10.85 31.42
C SER A 132 14.92 -11.68 32.20
N ARG A 133 15.39 -12.71 32.92
CA ARG A 133 14.57 -13.51 33.85
C ARG A 133 14.85 -13.18 35.32
N GLY A 134 15.61 -12.11 35.58
CA GLY A 134 16.13 -11.79 36.91
C GLY A 134 17.29 -12.70 37.35
N ARG A 135 17.97 -12.33 38.44
CA ARG A 135 19.13 -13.05 39.02
C ARG A 135 20.25 -13.35 37.99
N GLY A 136 20.50 -12.43 37.06
CA GLY A 136 21.53 -12.58 36.02
C GLY A 136 21.20 -13.59 34.91
N LYS A 137 20.01 -14.20 34.91
CA LYS A 137 19.61 -15.15 33.87
C LYS A 137 18.90 -14.44 32.72
N SER A 138 19.13 -14.92 31.50
CA SER A 138 18.45 -14.46 30.30
C SER A 138 17.88 -15.64 29.51
N TYR A 139 16.85 -15.37 28.72
CA TYR A 139 16.32 -16.30 27.74
C TYR A 139 16.33 -15.66 26.36
N LYS A 140 16.75 -16.43 25.35
CA LYS A 140 16.85 -15.99 23.97
C LYS A 140 15.72 -16.57 23.15
N HIS A 141 15.08 -15.74 22.34
CA HIS A 141 14.03 -16.14 21.41
C HIS A 141 14.41 -15.68 20.00
N SER A 142 14.34 -16.59 19.04
CA SER A 142 14.60 -16.30 17.63
C SER A 142 13.30 -15.88 16.93
N PHE A 143 13.35 -14.85 16.08
CA PHE A 143 12.21 -14.42 15.28
C PHE A 143 12.66 -14.05 13.87
N PHE A 144 11.76 -14.17 12.90
CA PHE A 144 12.10 -13.92 11.51
C PHE A 144 12.49 -12.46 11.28
N ASN A 145 13.50 -12.22 10.44
CA ASN A 145 14.03 -10.89 10.21
C ASN A 145 12.95 -9.95 9.61
N PRO A 146 12.58 -8.86 10.29
CA PRO A 146 11.54 -7.94 9.84
C PRO A 146 11.93 -7.17 8.57
N ILE A 147 13.23 -6.96 8.30
CA ILE A 147 13.70 -6.34 7.05
C ILE A 147 13.33 -7.23 5.85
N ILE A 148 13.47 -8.56 5.99
CA ILE A 148 13.08 -9.49 4.92
C ILE A 148 11.56 -9.46 4.71
N GLN A 149 10.76 -9.36 5.78
CA GLN A 149 9.31 -9.21 5.68
C GLN A 149 8.96 -7.94 4.90
N ASN A 150 9.51 -6.81 5.32
CA ASN A 150 9.23 -5.53 4.68
C ASN A 150 9.71 -5.50 3.22
N LYS A 151 10.83 -6.13 2.88
CA LYS A 151 11.31 -6.29 1.50
C LYS A 151 10.30 -7.01 0.60
N VAL A 152 9.60 -8.01 1.14
CA VAL A 152 8.51 -8.70 0.42
C VAL A 152 7.34 -7.74 0.21
N HIS A 153 6.98 -6.93 1.19
CA HIS A 153 5.92 -5.91 1.07
C HIS A 153 6.25 -4.90 -0.03
N LEU A 154 7.45 -4.32 0.00
CA LEU A 154 7.95 -3.38 -1.01
C LEU A 154 7.85 -3.95 -2.42
N LYS A 155 8.28 -5.20 -2.62
CA LYS A 155 8.22 -5.89 -3.92
C LYS A 155 6.79 -5.98 -4.45
N TRP A 156 5.85 -6.42 -3.62
CA TRP A 156 4.47 -6.63 -4.10
C TRP A 156 3.68 -5.33 -4.19
N LEU A 157 3.95 -4.37 -3.30
CA LEU A 157 3.37 -3.03 -3.40
C LEU A 157 3.84 -2.32 -4.66
N SER A 158 5.12 -2.40 -5.02
CA SER A 158 5.62 -1.76 -6.26
C SER A 158 4.96 -2.33 -7.51
N TYR A 159 4.75 -3.65 -7.56
CA TYR A 159 3.99 -4.28 -8.65
C TYR A 159 2.52 -3.86 -8.67
N TYR A 160 1.90 -3.69 -7.51
CA TYR A 160 0.51 -3.23 -7.42
C TYR A 160 0.36 -1.79 -7.92
N LEU A 161 1.32 -0.92 -7.59
CA LEU A 161 1.29 0.49 -7.95
C LEU A 161 1.53 0.73 -9.44
N ASN A 162 2.34 -0.11 -10.11
CA ASN A 162 2.70 -0.22 -11.55
C ASN A 162 2.78 1.09 -12.39
N GLN A 163 1.71 1.89 -12.42
CA GLN A 163 1.63 3.20 -13.05
C GLN A 163 2.09 4.36 -12.14
N TYR A 164 2.02 4.17 -10.82
CA TYR A 164 2.55 5.11 -9.85
C TYR A 164 3.95 4.66 -9.45
N THR A 165 4.95 5.53 -9.64
CA THR A 165 6.33 5.28 -9.24
C THR A 165 6.77 6.22 -8.09
N PRO A 166 6.06 6.24 -6.95
CA PRO A 166 6.48 7.05 -5.82
C PRO A 166 7.76 6.48 -5.21
N ASN A 167 8.52 7.32 -4.52
CA ASN A 167 9.59 6.84 -3.66
C ASN A 167 8.99 5.95 -2.56
N LEU A 168 9.56 4.77 -2.35
CA LEU A 168 9.15 3.86 -1.29
C LEU A 168 10.23 3.82 -0.20
N TYR A 169 9.83 4.10 1.04
CA TYR A 169 10.71 4.14 2.19
C TYR A 169 10.40 3.01 3.16
N SER A 170 11.40 2.19 3.48
CA SER A 170 11.23 1.02 4.33
C SER A 170 11.59 1.31 5.78
N TYR A 171 10.62 1.13 6.68
CA TYR A 171 10.79 1.35 8.12
C TYR A 171 10.44 0.09 8.90
N ILE A 172 11.36 -0.31 9.78
CA ILE A 172 11.15 -1.35 10.78
C ILE A 172 11.07 -0.64 12.12
N VAL A 173 9.89 -0.68 12.75
CA VAL A 173 9.63 0.06 13.97
C VAL A 173 9.46 -0.91 15.12
N PHE A 174 10.35 -0.81 16.10
CA PHE A 174 10.24 -1.55 17.35
C PHE A 174 9.54 -0.72 18.43
N GLY A 175 8.77 -1.38 19.28
CA GLY A 175 8.21 -0.77 20.48
C GLY A 175 9.30 -0.25 21.42
N ASN A 176 8.97 0.78 22.20
CA ASN A 176 9.93 1.44 23.10
C ASN A 176 10.35 0.58 24.30
N ASP A 177 9.71 -0.57 24.53
CA ASP A 177 10.04 -1.51 25.61
C ASP A 177 11.27 -2.39 25.29
N CYS A 178 11.87 -2.25 24.11
CA CYS A 178 13.10 -2.91 23.73
C CYS A 178 14.32 -1.97 23.73
N GLN A 179 15.51 -2.54 23.59
CA GLN A 179 16.72 -1.83 23.20
C GLN A 179 17.32 -2.52 21.98
N LEU A 180 17.54 -1.76 20.92
CA LEU A 180 18.28 -2.20 19.74
C LEU A 180 19.78 -2.16 20.09
N LYS A 181 20.43 -3.33 20.22
CA LYS A 181 21.83 -3.41 20.69
C LYS A 181 22.82 -3.45 19.54
N GLU A 182 22.83 -4.55 18.80
CA GLU A 182 23.73 -4.75 17.65
C GLU A 182 22.87 -5.02 16.43
N ILE A 183 22.41 -3.93 15.81
CA ILE A 183 21.69 -3.97 14.54
C ILE A 183 22.67 -3.56 13.45
N HIS A 184 23.14 -4.53 12.67
CA HIS A 184 24.09 -4.28 11.57
C HIS A 184 23.35 -4.16 10.25
N LEU A 185 23.30 -2.94 9.73
CA LEU A 185 22.74 -2.61 8.42
C LEU A 185 23.88 -2.35 7.44
N ASN A 186 23.77 -2.91 6.24
CA ASN A 186 24.78 -2.75 5.19
C ASN A 186 24.42 -1.64 4.20
N SER A 187 23.20 -1.10 4.30
CA SER A 187 22.71 -0.03 3.44
C SER A 187 21.72 0.88 4.15
N ASP A 188 21.53 2.08 3.62
CA ASP A 188 20.52 3.05 4.10
C ASP A 188 19.09 2.77 3.59
N ARG A 189 18.88 1.65 2.89
CA ARG A 189 17.60 1.32 2.24
C ARG A 189 16.45 1.05 3.22
N HIS A 190 16.79 0.64 4.43
CA HIS A 190 15.83 0.28 5.47
C HIS A 190 16.22 0.99 6.76
N LYS A 191 15.26 1.64 7.43
CA LYS A 191 15.48 2.28 8.73
C LYS A 191 14.97 1.35 9.83
N VAL A 192 15.83 1.00 10.78
CA VAL A 192 15.44 0.21 11.96
C VAL A 192 15.49 1.14 13.17
N ILE A 193 14.32 1.44 13.72
CA ILE A 193 14.15 2.49 14.73
C ILE A 193 13.15 2.06 15.80
N GLN A 194 13.08 2.83 16.88
CA GLN A 194 12.03 2.71 17.89
C GLN A 194 10.88 3.68 17.63
N THR A 195 9.70 3.38 18.16
CA THR A 195 8.48 4.18 17.96
C THR A 195 8.68 5.66 18.30
N TRP A 196 9.41 5.99 19.38
CA TRP A 196 9.69 7.39 19.75
C TRP A 196 10.53 8.17 18.73
N GLN A 197 11.25 7.49 17.82
CA GLN A 197 12.10 8.10 16.81
C GLN A 197 11.38 8.34 15.48
N VAL A 198 10.15 7.84 15.31
CA VAL A 198 9.44 7.79 14.02
C VAL A 198 9.22 9.19 13.43
N ILE A 199 8.67 10.14 14.21
CA ILE A 199 8.39 11.51 13.73
C ILE A 199 9.67 12.16 13.21
N GLY A 200 10.71 12.25 14.06
CA GLY A 200 11.98 12.86 13.66
C GLY A 200 12.68 12.14 12.51
N ALA A 201 12.47 10.84 12.34
CA ALA A 201 13.01 10.10 11.20
C ALA A 201 12.25 10.41 9.89
N ILE A 202 10.94 10.58 9.94
CA ILE A 202 10.11 10.94 8.78
C ILE A 202 10.38 12.40 8.40
N ASP A 203 10.43 13.32 9.36
CA ASP A 203 10.71 14.74 9.10
C ASP A 203 12.09 14.93 8.47
N ARG A 204 13.13 14.26 9.00
CA ARG A 204 14.47 14.27 8.37
C ARG A 204 14.43 13.73 6.94
N GLN A 205 13.74 12.62 6.71
CA GLN A 205 13.59 12.05 5.37
C GLN A 205 12.88 13.03 4.44
N ALA A 206 11.83 13.70 4.92
CA ALA A 206 11.06 14.67 4.14
C ALA A 206 11.90 15.90 3.79
N CYS A 207 12.69 16.45 4.73
CA CYS A 207 13.60 17.56 4.48
C CYS A 207 14.70 17.24 3.47
N GLN A 208 15.10 15.97 3.36
CA GLN A 208 16.16 15.51 2.45
C GLN A 208 15.64 15.06 1.08
N SER A 209 14.33 14.99 0.90
CA SER A 209 13.71 14.44 -0.30
C SER A 209 12.94 15.51 -1.05
N GLN A 210 12.92 15.41 -2.38
CA GLN A 210 12.03 16.24 -3.18
C GLN A 210 10.57 15.79 -2.98
N VAL A 211 9.65 16.77 -2.88
CA VAL A 211 8.20 16.50 -2.92
C VAL A 211 7.85 15.93 -4.29
N CYS A 212 7.27 14.73 -4.31
CA CYS A 212 6.90 14.01 -5.53
C CYS A 212 5.41 13.67 -5.62
N LEU A 213 4.64 13.91 -4.54
CA LEU A 213 3.20 13.69 -4.47
C LEU A 213 2.48 14.98 -4.08
N SER A 214 1.59 15.44 -4.96
CA SER A 214 0.59 16.48 -4.67
C SER A 214 -0.52 15.94 -3.74
N PRO A 215 -1.28 16.81 -3.05
CA PRO A 215 -2.43 16.39 -2.24
C PRO A 215 -3.43 15.52 -3.01
N GLU A 216 -3.70 15.83 -4.28
CA GLU A 216 -4.60 15.08 -5.14
C GLU A 216 -4.06 13.66 -5.42
N GLN A 217 -2.76 13.54 -5.71
CA GLN A 217 -2.11 12.23 -5.89
C GLN A 217 -2.10 11.42 -4.59
N ILE A 218 -1.96 12.07 -3.44
CA ILE A 218 -2.05 11.41 -2.13
C ILE A 218 -3.46 10.82 -1.93
N ASP A 219 -4.51 11.58 -2.28
CA ASP A 219 -5.88 11.12 -2.18
C ASP A 219 -6.22 10.01 -3.19
N ASP A 220 -5.70 10.08 -4.41
CA ASP A 220 -5.84 9.04 -5.42
C ASP A 220 -5.22 7.71 -4.97
N LEU A 221 -3.98 7.78 -4.46
CA LEU A 221 -3.29 6.61 -3.90
C LEU A 221 -4.05 6.05 -2.70
N TYR A 222 -4.56 6.92 -1.81
CA TYR A 222 -5.35 6.48 -0.66
C TYR A 222 -6.63 5.76 -1.10
N ARG A 223 -7.39 6.34 -2.04
CA ARG A 223 -8.63 5.72 -2.56
C ARG A 223 -8.37 4.39 -3.25
N MET A 224 -7.25 4.27 -3.97
CA MET A 224 -6.83 3.03 -4.62
C MET A 224 -6.48 1.94 -3.60
N LEU A 225 -5.74 2.29 -2.54
CA LEU A 225 -5.21 1.32 -1.58
C LEU A 225 -6.18 0.98 -0.45
N LEU A 226 -7.13 1.87 -0.12
CA LEU A 226 -8.09 1.68 0.98
C LEU A 226 -8.89 0.37 0.92
N PRO A 227 -9.36 -0.14 -0.24
CA PRO A 227 -10.02 -1.44 -0.31
C PRO A 227 -9.16 -2.61 0.19
N LEU A 228 -7.83 -2.50 0.11
CA LEU A 228 -6.90 -3.55 0.52
C LEU A 228 -6.77 -3.69 2.05
N THR A 229 -7.28 -2.75 2.85
CA THR A 229 -7.31 -2.86 4.33
C THR A 229 -8.42 -3.82 4.81
N LYS A 230 -9.43 -4.08 3.98
CA LYS A 230 -10.60 -4.88 4.33
C LYS A 230 -10.33 -6.37 4.08
N ARG A 231 -9.75 -7.07 5.07
CA ARG A 231 -9.42 -8.51 4.99
C ARG A 231 -10.50 -9.40 4.36
N LYS A 232 -11.77 -9.25 4.78
CA LYS A 232 -12.90 -10.05 4.25
C LYS A 232 -13.16 -9.80 2.76
N GLN A 233 -13.01 -8.55 2.32
CA GLN A 233 -13.19 -8.18 0.91
C GLN A 233 -12.05 -8.74 0.06
N VAL A 234 -10.81 -8.63 0.53
CA VAL A 234 -9.62 -9.24 -0.12
C VAL A 234 -9.77 -10.77 -0.23
N ILE A 235 -10.24 -11.43 0.83
CA ILE A 235 -10.52 -12.89 0.78
C ILE A 235 -11.63 -13.21 -0.24
N LYS A 236 -12.68 -12.39 -0.32
CA LYS A 236 -13.76 -12.56 -1.31
C LYS A 236 -13.26 -12.38 -2.74
N GLU A 237 -12.44 -11.36 -2.99
CA GLU A 237 -11.79 -11.13 -4.28
C GLU A 237 -10.86 -12.27 -4.65
N ARG A 238 -10.09 -12.83 -3.70
CA ARG A 238 -9.31 -14.06 -3.92
C ARG A 238 -10.21 -15.22 -4.34
N HIS A 239 -11.34 -15.42 -3.67
CA HIS A 239 -12.27 -16.49 -4.02
C HIS A 239 -12.81 -16.30 -5.45
N ILE A 240 -13.20 -15.08 -5.81
CA ILE A 240 -13.67 -14.75 -7.17
C ILE A 240 -12.56 -14.98 -8.21
N ASN A 241 -11.36 -14.47 -7.96
CA ASN A 241 -10.22 -14.62 -8.88
C ASN A 241 -9.80 -16.09 -9.03
N SER A 242 -9.79 -16.87 -7.95
CA SER A 242 -9.48 -18.31 -8.00
C SER A 242 -10.57 -19.12 -8.70
N ILE A 243 -11.84 -18.75 -8.57
CA ILE A 243 -12.93 -19.32 -9.38
C ILE A 243 -12.74 -18.97 -10.87
N ALA A 244 -12.44 -17.71 -11.17
CA ALA A 244 -12.25 -17.25 -12.54
C ALA A 244 -11.04 -17.92 -13.22
N GLN A 245 -9.90 -18.00 -12.53
CA GLN A 245 -8.70 -18.68 -13.01
C GLN A 245 -8.91 -20.19 -13.15
N ASN A 246 -9.59 -20.84 -12.19
CA ASN A 246 -9.90 -22.27 -12.29
C ASN A 246 -10.87 -22.54 -13.46
N LYS A 247 -11.82 -21.64 -13.71
CA LYS A 247 -12.68 -21.69 -14.90
C LYS A 247 -11.88 -21.55 -16.20
N GLN A 248 -11.02 -20.53 -16.30
CA GLN A 248 -10.15 -20.33 -17.46
C GLN A 248 -9.21 -21.51 -17.69
N ARG A 249 -8.59 -22.05 -16.63
CA ARG A 249 -7.73 -23.23 -16.71
C ARG A 249 -8.48 -24.46 -17.20
N ARG A 250 -9.67 -24.74 -16.64
CA ARG A 250 -10.53 -25.84 -17.11
C ARG A 250 -10.97 -25.65 -18.56
N GLU A 251 -11.19 -24.43 -19.02
CA GLU A 251 -11.53 -24.13 -20.42
C GLU A 251 -10.33 -24.28 -21.37
N ALA A 252 -9.12 -23.90 -20.92
CA ALA A 252 -7.86 -24.03 -21.66
C ALA A 252 -7.39 -25.50 -21.75
N GLU A 253 -7.38 -26.21 -20.62
CA GLU A 253 -7.04 -27.64 -20.50
C GLU A 253 -8.18 -28.55 -20.97
N LYS A 254 -9.30 -27.96 -21.43
CA LYS A 254 -10.49 -28.67 -21.93
C LYS A 254 -10.97 -29.74 -20.95
N ILE A 255 -11.16 -29.40 -19.69
CA ILE A 255 -11.64 -30.32 -18.64
C ILE A 255 -13.18 -30.35 -18.62
N CYS A 256 -13.76 -31.55 -18.57
CA CYS A 256 -15.20 -31.76 -18.51
C CYS A 256 -15.77 -31.22 -17.18
N PRO A 257 -16.74 -30.28 -17.21
CA PRO A 257 -17.30 -29.69 -16.00
C PRO A 257 -18.17 -30.65 -15.19
N ARG A 258 -18.59 -31.78 -15.77
CA ARG A 258 -19.43 -32.79 -15.09
C ARG A 258 -18.64 -33.84 -14.31
N CYS A 259 -17.51 -34.31 -14.84
CA CYS A 259 -16.77 -35.44 -14.26
C CYS A 259 -15.26 -35.27 -14.22
N GLN A 260 -14.76 -34.07 -14.53
CA GLN A 260 -13.34 -33.68 -14.44
C GLN A 260 -12.36 -34.45 -15.35
N HIS A 261 -12.86 -35.31 -16.25
CA HIS A 261 -12.03 -35.93 -17.29
C HIS A 261 -11.83 -34.97 -18.46
N GLY A 262 -10.78 -35.16 -19.28
CA GLY A 262 -10.55 -34.33 -20.47
C GLY A 262 -11.71 -34.38 -21.48
N LEU A 263 -11.92 -33.27 -22.20
CA LEU A 263 -12.75 -33.17 -23.39
C LEU A 263 -11.87 -33.43 -24.60
N VAL A 264 -12.40 -34.23 -25.53
CA VAL A 264 -11.74 -34.60 -26.78
C VAL A 264 -12.59 -34.15 -27.95
N LEU A 265 -11.96 -33.70 -29.03
CA LEU A 265 -12.66 -33.29 -30.24
C LEU A 265 -13.21 -34.54 -30.95
N ARG A 266 -14.50 -34.54 -31.29
CA ARG A 266 -15.20 -35.65 -31.97
C ARG A 266 -16.04 -35.11 -33.11
N THR A 267 -16.32 -35.96 -34.10
CA THR A 267 -17.21 -35.66 -35.22
C THR A 267 -18.48 -36.47 -35.09
N ALA A 268 -19.64 -35.84 -35.26
CA ALA A 268 -20.92 -36.54 -35.23
C ALA A 268 -21.04 -37.47 -36.46
N ALA A 269 -21.24 -38.77 -36.23
CA ALA A 269 -21.29 -39.76 -37.31
C ALA A 269 -22.69 -39.94 -37.92
N LYS A 270 -23.77 -39.60 -37.20
CA LYS A 270 -25.16 -39.87 -37.58
C LYS A 270 -26.09 -38.73 -37.12
N GLY A 271 -27.23 -38.57 -37.80
CA GLY A 271 -28.27 -37.58 -37.48
C GLY A 271 -28.12 -36.23 -38.19
N SER A 272 -28.97 -35.26 -37.87
CA SER A 272 -29.04 -33.93 -38.52
C SER A 272 -27.79 -33.07 -38.36
N LYS A 273 -26.84 -33.50 -37.52
CA LYS A 273 -25.54 -32.83 -37.30
C LYS A 273 -24.36 -33.67 -37.76
N ALA A 274 -24.59 -34.71 -38.57
CA ALA A 274 -23.51 -35.54 -39.10
C ALA A 274 -22.45 -34.69 -39.81
N GLY A 275 -21.17 -34.97 -39.54
CA GLY A 275 -20.03 -34.20 -40.04
C GLY A 275 -19.61 -33.01 -39.16
N GLN A 276 -20.44 -32.54 -38.22
CA GLN A 276 -20.07 -31.44 -37.33
C GLN A 276 -19.14 -31.89 -36.20
N LYS A 277 -18.13 -31.07 -35.89
CA LYS A 277 -17.20 -31.28 -34.77
C LYS A 277 -17.79 -30.77 -33.44
N PHE A 278 -17.47 -31.45 -32.34
CA PHE A 278 -17.84 -31.06 -30.99
C PHE A 278 -16.82 -31.59 -29.97
N TRP A 279 -16.69 -30.92 -28.83
CA TRP A 279 -15.94 -31.43 -27.69
C TRP A 279 -16.80 -32.43 -26.92
N GLY A 280 -16.35 -33.68 -26.78
CA GLY A 280 -17.01 -34.72 -26.01
C GLY A 280 -16.15 -35.19 -24.83
N CYS A 281 -16.76 -35.56 -23.71
CA CYS A 281 -16.02 -36.10 -22.57
C CYS A 281 -15.29 -37.41 -22.92
N SER A 282 -14.02 -37.53 -22.52
CA SER A 282 -13.22 -38.75 -22.72
C SER A 282 -13.77 -39.96 -21.97
N ASN A 283 -14.38 -39.73 -20.80
CA ASN A 283 -15.05 -40.76 -19.98
C ASN A 283 -16.42 -41.23 -20.52
N PHE A 284 -16.70 -41.05 -21.81
CA PHE A 284 -17.87 -41.67 -22.43
C PHE A 284 -17.71 -43.20 -22.44
N PRO A 285 -18.76 -44.01 -22.12
CA PRO A 285 -20.17 -43.64 -21.97
C PRO A 285 -20.61 -43.19 -20.56
N ARG A 286 -19.73 -43.28 -19.56
CA ARG A 286 -20.03 -42.93 -18.16
C ARG A 286 -20.32 -41.44 -17.95
N CYS A 287 -19.77 -40.58 -18.80
CA CYS A 287 -20.13 -39.17 -18.88
C CYS A 287 -20.41 -38.75 -20.33
N ARG A 288 -21.63 -38.25 -20.58
CA ARG A 288 -22.11 -37.85 -21.92
C ARG A 288 -22.07 -36.33 -22.13
N PHE A 289 -21.19 -35.61 -21.42
CA PHE A 289 -21.04 -34.17 -21.63
C PHE A 289 -20.48 -33.87 -23.03
N THR A 290 -21.09 -32.88 -23.68
CA THR A 290 -20.66 -32.34 -24.97
C THR A 290 -20.69 -30.81 -24.95
N GLN A 291 -19.81 -30.18 -25.73
CA GLN A 291 -19.73 -28.74 -25.92
C GLN A 291 -19.49 -28.45 -27.40
N LYS A 292 -20.11 -27.39 -27.94
CA LYS A 292 -19.94 -27.00 -29.34
C LYS A 292 -18.47 -26.65 -29.61
N TYR A 293 -17.96 -27.08 -30.77
CA TYR A 293 -16.68 -26.62 -31.28
C TYR A 293 -16.93 -25.39 -32.16
N GLN A 294 -16.15 -24.33 -31.93
CA GLN A 294 -16.06 -23.18 -32.83
C GLN A 294 -14.70 -23.23 -33.48
N GLU A 295 -14.67 -23.25 -34.81
CA GLU A 295 -13.41 -23.15 -35.55
C GLU A 295 -12.79 -21.77 -35.29
N PRO A 296 -11.50 -21.69 -34.96
CA PRO A 296 -10.82 -20.41 -34.87
C PRO A 296 -10.88 -19.73 -36.25
N VAL A 297 -11.45 -18.53 -36.28
CA VAL A 297 -11.56 -17.74 -37.52
C VAL A 297 -10.15 -17.34 -37.93
N CYS A 298 -9.60 -18.01 -38.95
CA CYS A 298 -8.41 -17.55 -39.63
C CYS A 298 -8.83 -16.34 -40.48
N SER A 299 -8.63 -15.13 -39.96
CA SER A 299 -8.74 -13.92 -40.77
C SER A 299 -7.46 -13.84 -41.60
N PRO A 300 -7.51 -13.87 -42.94
CA PRO A 300 -6.32 -13.59 -43.74
C PRO A 300 -5.86 -12.15 -43.44
N PRO A 301 -4.54 -11.87 -43.49
CA PRO A 301 -4.04 -10.51 -43.33
C PRO A 301 -4.58 -9.67 -44.49
N THR A 302 -5.54 -8.79 -44.21
CA THR A 302 -5.92 -7.72 -45.14
C THR A 302 -4.73 -6.80 -45.29
N ALA A 303 -4.04 -6.90 -46.43
CA ALA A 303 -3.17 -5.87 -46.93
C ALA A 303 -3.99 -4.59 -47.15
N GLN A 304 -3.90 -3.65 -46.22
CA GLN A 304 -4.12 -2.24 -46.48
C GLN A 304 -2.94 -1.50 -45.87
N ALA A 305 -1.99 -1.14 -46.73
CA ALA A 305 -0.95 -0.19 -46.40
C ALA A 305 -1.59 1.15 -46.00
N PRO A 306 -1.11 1.82 -44.94
CA PRO A 306 -1.47 3.21 -44.72
C PRO A 306 -0.85 4.05 -45.85
N ASN A 307 -1.73 4.67 -46.63
CA ASN A 307 -1.36 5.68 -47.62
C ASN A 307 -0.74 6.87 -46.87
N PHE A 308 0.57 7.05 -47.00
CA PHE A 308 1.26 8.27 -46.59
C PHE A 308 0.81 9.42 -47.51
N GLY A 309 -0.24 10.12 -47.10
CA GLY A 309 -0.65 11.37 -47.72
C GLY A 309 0.34 12.48 -47.37
N GLN A 310 1.12 12.91 -48.34
CA GLN A 310 1.87 14.16 -48.32
C GLN A 310 0.91 15.37 -48.26
N PRO A 311 1.32 16.51 -47.67
CA PRO A 311 0.48 17.70 -47.59
C PRO A 311 0.50 18.44 -48.93
N VAL A 312 -0.65 18.54 -49.59
CA VAL A 312 -0.86 19.46 -50.71
C VAL A 312 -1.36 20.78 -50.15
N VAL A 313 -0.47 21.78 -50.18
CA VAL A 313 -0.78 23.20 -49.98
C VAL A 313 -1.68 23.65 -51.14
N GLN A 314 -2.88 24.15 -50.84
CA GLN A 314 -3.67 24.92 -51.80
C GLN A 314 -4.02 26.28 -51.22
N ASN A 315 -3.61 27.28 -51.99
CA ASN A 315 -3.70 28.71 -51.79
C ASN A 315 -5.16 29.19 -51.67
N LEU A 316 -5.43 30.00 -50.65
CA LEU A 316 -6.59 30.89 -50.58
C LEU A 316 -6.26 32.17 -51.34
N ASN A 317 -6.71 32.26 -52.60
CA ASN A 317 -6.90 33.55 -53.25
C ASN A 317 -8.28 34.08 -52.84
N GLN A 318 -8.30 35.03 -51.92
CA GLN A 318 -9.41 35.97 -51.76
C GLN A 318 -9.17 37.14 -52.73
N THR A 319 -10.07 37.31 -53.68
CA THR A 319 -10.25 38.56 -54.42
C THR A 319 -11.73 38.90 -54.40
N GLN A 320 -12.02 40.12 -53.92
CA GLN A 320 -13.09 41.07 -54.28
C GLN A 320 -13.50 41.84 -53.01
N SER A 321 -12.94 43.02 -52.79
CA SER A 321 -13.35 44.33 -53.36
C SER A 321 -14.57 44.92 -52.64
N ASN A 322 -14.40 46.04 -51.94
CA ASN A 322 -15.04 47.31 -52.29
C ASN A 322 -14.80 48.39 -51.23
N SER A 323 -14.65 49.61 -51.76
CA SER A 323 -14.62 50.96 -51.14
C SER A 323 -13.41 51.36 -50.30
#